data_AF-A0A7W2FX22-F1
#
_entry.id   AF-A0A7W2FX22-F1
#
_cell.length_a   1.000
_cell.length_b   1.000
_cell.length_c   1.000
_cell.angle_alpha   90.00
_cell.angle_beta   90.00
_cell.angle_gamma   90.00
#
_symmetry.space_group_name_H-M   'P 1'
#
loop_
_entity.id
_entity.type
_entity.pdbx_description
1 polymer ?
#
loop_
_entity_poly.entity_id
_entity_poly.type
_entity_poly.pdbx_seq_one_letter_code
_entity_poly.pdbx_strand_id
1 'polypeptide(L)'
;MSVRKSVLETKTNTELEEYIKKGNRFVPEASLYAFEILKTRGRVFTEEEAQSILLLVDNKNKASEVIIHPNHTKAAQLMYISAALGIINMILSPDILSNFFGIFIAFLVLAIIVAMGYLVSKGYDWMKYVLLIFMIFGLITLPIMIINITQNPIITVVNIIQTILQIYALMLLFKIPNN
;
A
#
# COMPACT_ATOMS: atom_id res chain seq x y z
N MET A 1 8.76 9.28 9.70
CA MET A 1 8.98 9.70 11.11
C MET A 1 8.15 10.94 11.34
N SER A 2 7.23 10.93 12.31
CA SER A 2 6.48 12.13 12.71
C SER A 2 7.29 12.92 13.73
N VAL A 3 7.37 14.24 13.57
CA VAL A 3 8.12 15.11 14.47
C VAL A 3 7.21 15.58 15.60
N ARG A 4 7.63 15.41 16.85
CA ARG A 4 6.84 15.88 18.00
C ARG A 4 7.00 17.39 18.16
N LYS A 5 5.91 18.14 18.10
CA LYS A 5 5.88 19.61 18.32
C LYS A 5 6.54 20.02 19.64
N SER A 6 6.34 19.25 20.71
CA SER A 6 6.94 19.50 22.03
C SER A 6 8.48 19.51 22.04
N VAL A 7 9.12 18.80 21.10
CA VAL A 7 10.59 18.79 20.97
C VAL A 7 11.09 20.06 20.26
N LEU A 8 10.27 20.65 19.39
CA LEU A 8 10.57 21.93 18.75
C LEU A 8 10.30 23.10 19.69
N GLU A 9 9.36 22.95 20.62
CA GLU A 9 9.07 23.96 21.66
C GLU A 9 10.22 24.14 22.65
N THR A 10 11.14 23.19 22.79
CA THR A 10 12.36 23.36 23.60
C THR A 10 13.48 24.10 22.87
N LYS A 11 13.34 24.35 21.56
CA LYS A 11 14.35 25.05 20.76
C LYS A 11 14.26 26.56 20.92
N THR A 12 15.40 27.23 20.76
CA THR A 12 15.50 28.69 20.72
C THR A 12 14.86 29.26 19.46
N ASN A 13 14.48 30.53 19.47
CA ASN A 13 13.92 31.19 18.29
C ASN A 13 14.90 31.14 17.11
N THR A 14 16.20 31.38 17.35
CA THR A 14 17.26 31.30 16.35
C THR A 14 17.35 29.91 15.70
N GLU A 15 17.20 28.84 16.49
CA GLU A 15 17.18 27.49 15.93
C GLU A 15 15.92 27.21 15.10
N LEU A 16 14.75 27.74 15.50
CA LEU A 16 13.50 27.57 14.77
C LEU A 16 13.49 28.31 13.43
N GLU A 17 14.22 29.42 13.30
CA GLU A 17 14.41 30.12 12.02
C GLU A 17 15.04 29.21 10.94
N GLU A 18 15.95 28.32 11.32
CA GLU A 18 16.57 27.38 10.36
C GLU A 18 15.55 26.43 9.73
N TYR A 19 14.42 26.16 10.40
CA TYR A 19 13.38 25.25 9.92
C TYR A 19 12.50 25.88 8.83
N ILE A 20 12.45 27.21 8.74
CA ILE A 20 11.61 27.96 7.80
C ILE A 20 12.42 28.65 6.70
N LYS A 21 13.76 28.58 6.75
CA LYS A 21 14.63 29.02 5.65
C LYS A 21 14.38 28.22 4.37
N LYS A 22 14.47 28.91 3.23
CA LYS A 22 14.40 28.29 1.91
C LYS A 22 15.54 27.28 1.73
N GLY A 23 15.23 26.08 1.22
CA GLY A 23 16.22 25.02 0.98
C GLY A 23 16.67 24.25 2.23
N ASN A 24 15.99 24.42 3.38
CA ASN A 24 16.31 23.64 4.57
C ASN A 24 16.10 22.13 4.35
N ARG A 25 16.81 21.29 5.12
CA ARG A 25 16.74 19.82 5.02
C ARG A 25 15.69 19.17 5.94
N PHE A 26 14.93 19.98 6.67
CA PHE A 26 13.94 19.46 7.62
C PHE A 26 12.67 18.99 6.91
N VAL A 27 11.96 18.07 7.56
CA VAL A 27 10.68 17.55 7.08
C VAL A 27 9.62 18.65 7.10
N PRO A 28 8.65 18.63 6.17
CA PRO A 28 7.63 19.68 6.05
C PRO A 28 6.85 19.95 7.36
N GLU A 29 6.50 18.89 8.09
CA GLU A 29 5.80 18.96 9.37
C GLU A 29 6.59 19.75 10.44
N ALA A 30 7.91 19.59 10.48
CA ALA A 30 8.77 20.32 11.39
C ALA A 30 8.89 21.81 11.02
N SER A 31 8.92 22.10 9.71
CA SER A 31 8.89 23.49 9.20
C SER A 31 7.58 24.20 9.57
N LEU A 32 6.44 23.50 9.48
CA LEU A 32 5.14 24.04 9.88
C LEU A 32 5.09 24.33 11.39
N TYR A 33 5.53 23.38 12.22
CA TYR A 33 5.56 23.57 13.67
C TYR A 33 6.50 24.69 14.11
N ALA A 34 7.68 24.82 13.47
CA ALA A 34 8.58 25.93 13.76
C ALA A 34 7.94 27.29 13.45
N PHE A 35 7.24 27.40 12.32
CA PHE A 35 6.47 28.60 11.96
C PHE A 35 5.40 28.93 13.01
N GLU A 36 4.59 27.95 13.42
CA GLU A 36 3.55 28.14 14.44
C GLU A 36 4.12 28.56 15.80
N ILE A 37 5.22 27.93 16.23
CA ILE A 37 5.87 28.24 17.52
C ILE A 37 6.43 29.66 17.49
N LEU A 38 7.11 30.05 16.41
CA LEU A 38 7.64 31.41 16.26
C LEU A 38 6.52 32.46 16.29
N LYS A 39 5.40 32.20 15.59
CA LYS A 39 4.21 33.06 15.60
C LYS A 39 3.62 33.18 17.00
N THR A 40 3.51 32.07 17.72
CA THR A 40 2.98 32.03 19.10
C THR A 40 3.89 32.77 20.09
N ARG A 41 5.21 32.73 19.87
CA ARG A 41 6.22 33.44 20.68
C ARG A 41 6.31 34.94 20.36
N GLY A 42 5.42 35.46 19.52
CA GLY A 42 5.35 36.88 19.21
C GLY A 42 6.24 37.33 18.03
N ARG A 43 6.80 36.40 17.25
CA ARG A 43 7.42 36.80 15.97
C ARG A 43 6.32 37.25 15.01
N VAL A 44 6.46 38.48 14.51
CA VAL A 44 5.61 39.02 13.44
C VAL A 44 6.16 38.56 12.10
N PHE A 45 5.30 37.93 11.30
CA PHE A 45 5.58 37.57 9.91
C PHE A 45 4.81 38.50 9.00
N THR A 46 5.41 38.90 7.88
CA THR A 46 4.64 39.55 6.81
C THR A 46 3.77 38.50 6.13
N GLU A 47 2.68 38.93 5.47
CA GLU A 47 1.83 38.04 4.68
C GLU A 47 2.62 37.30 3.60
N GLU A 48 3.58 37.97 2.96
CA GLU A 48 4.47 37.42 1.94
C GLU A 48 5.39 36.33 2.51
N GLU A 49 5.96 36.56 3.70
CA GLU A 49 6.80 35.58 4.39
C GLU A 49 6.00 34.35 4.81
N ALA A 50 4.82 34.55 5.40
CA ALA A 50 3.94 33.47 5.82
C ALA A 50 3.52 32.60 4.62
N GLN A 51 3.12 33.23 3.51
CA GLN A 51 2.78 32.52 2.27
C GLN A 51 3.97 31.76 1.69
N SER A 52 5.15 32.38 1.67
CA SER A 52 6.39 31.73 1.21
C SER A 52 6.69 30.47 2.03
N ILE A 53 6.60 30.53 3.36
CA ILE A 53 6.84 29.39 4.25
C ILE A 53 5.80 28.29 4.02
N LEU A 54 4.51 28.63 3.92
CA LEU A 54 3.44 27.66 3.66
C LEU A 54 3.60 26.99 2.28
N LEU A 55 3.98 27.75 1.25
CA LEU A 55 4.28 27.22 -0.07
C LEU A 55 5.49 26.29 -0.06
N LEU A 56 6.53 26.60 0.72
CA LEU A 56 7.69 25.72 0.88
C LEU A 56 7.30 24.39 1.55
N VAL A 57 6.43 24.43 2.55
CA VAL A 57 5.90 23.22 3.22
C VAL A 57 5.04 22.40 2.25
N ASP A 58 4.13 23.03 1.51
CA ASP A 58 3.28 22.36 0.52
C ASP A 58 4.09 21.71 -0.61
N ASN A 59 5.08 22.43 -1.16
CA ASN A 59 5.96 21.88 -2.19
C ASN A 59 6.79 20.69 -1.68
N LYS A 60 7.27 20.74 -0.43
CA LYS A 60 7.97 19.60 0.17
C LYS A 60 7.04 18.43 0.46
N ASN A 61 5.79 18.67 0.85
CA ASN A 61 4.78 17.63 1.01
C ASN A 61 4.51 16.92 -0.31
N LYS A 62 4.29 17.68 -1.39
CA LYS A 62 4.11 17.14 -2.75
C LYS A 62 5.33 16.37 -3.25
N ALA A 63 6.54 16.87 -2.99
CA ALA A 63 7.78 16.16 -3.33
C ALA A 63 8.01 14.89 -2.49
N SER A 64 7.33 14.76 -1.34
CA SER A 64 7.38 13.59 -0.47
C SER A 64 6.24 12.60 -0.72
N GLU A 65 5.29 12.91 -1.61
CA GLU A 65 4.30 11.93 -2.07
C GLU A 65 5.06 10.83 -2.82
N VAL A 66 4.97 9.61 -2.28
CA VAL A 66 5.54 8.41 -2.92
C VAL A 66 4.92 8.32 -4.31
N ILE A 67 5.73 8.53 -5.35
CA ILE A 67 5.30 8.35 -6.73
C ILE A 67 5.11 6.84 -6.94
N ILE A 68 3.88 6.36 -6.70
CA ILE A 68 3.55 4.94 -6.87
C ILE A 68 3.54 4.64 -8.36
N HIS A 69 4.45 3.75 -8.79
CA HIS A 69 4.51 3.32 -10.17
C HIS A 69 3.15 2.73 -10.61
N PRO A 70 2.61 3.06 -11.82
CA PRO A 70 1.28 2.60 -12.26
C PRO A 70 1.13 1.08 -12.35
N ASN A 71 2.24 0.33 -12.36
CA ASN A 71 2.16 -1.14 -12.29
C ASN A 71 1.75 -1.65 -10.91
N HIS A 72 2.02 -0.91 -9.82
CA HIS A 72 1.53 -1.25 -8.48
C HIS A 72 -0.01 -1.23 -8.45
N THR A 73 -0.63 -0.19 -9.03
CA THR A 73 -2.09 -0.08 -9.07
C THR A 73 -2.72 -1.11 -10.02
N LYS A 74 -2.11 -1.35 -11.19
CA LYS A 74 -2.57 -2.40 -12.12
C LYS A 74 -2.46 -3.81 -11.52
N ALA A 75 -1.36 -4.11 -10.83
CA ALA A 75 -1.18 -5.38 -10.14
C ALA A 75 -2.24 -5.57 -9.03
N ALA A 76 -2.51 -4.52 -8.23
CA ALA A 76 -3.56 -4.56 -7.22
C ALA A 76 -4.95 -4.81 -7.81
N GLN A 77 -5.28 -4.20 -8.96
CA GLN A 77 -6.56 -4.46 -9.65
C GLN A 77 -6.70 -5.93 -10.05
N LEU A 78 -5.65 -6.54 -10.60
CA LEU A 78 -5.66 -7.98 -10.94
C LEU A 78 -5.85 -8.85 -9.69
N MET A 79 -5.25 -8.45 -8.56
CA MET A 79 -5.45 -9.14 -7.28
C MET A 79 -6.87 -9.01 -6.75
N TYR A 80 -7.51 -7.84 -6.89
CA TYR A 80 -8.92 -7.67 -6.50
C TYR A 80 -9.87 -8.46 -7.39
N ILE A 81 -9.60 -8.55 -8.70
CA ILE A 81 -10.34 -9.44 -9.60
C ILE A 81 -10.14 -10.90 -9.18
N SER A 82 -8.91 -11.30 -8.84
CA SER A 82 -8.63 -12.63 -8.29
C SER A 82 -9.37 -12.90 -6.96
N ALA A 83 -9.50 -11.90 -6.09
CA ALA A 83 -10.26 -12.05 -4.85
C ALA A 83 -11.76 -12.21 -5.12
N ALA A 84 -12.31 -11.47 -6.08
CA ALA A 84 -13.70 -11.62 -6.52
C ALA A 84 -13.97 -13.03 -7.09
N LEU A 85 -13.04 -13.57 -7.87
CA LEU A 85 -13.09 -14.97 -8.32
C LEU A 85 -13.04 -15.95 -7.13
N GLY A 86 -12.24 -15.66 -6.10
CA GLY A 86 -12.22 -16.45 -4.86
C GLY A 86 -13.59 -16.47 -4.15
N ILE A 87 -14.32 -15.36 -4.15
CA ILE A 87 -15.70 -15.30 -3.61
C ILE A 87 -16.63 -16.19 -4.45
N ILE A 88 -16.55 -16.10 -5.78
CA ILE A 88 -17.32 -16.96 -6.69
C ILE A 88 -16.99 -18.43 -6.39
N ASN A 89 -15.72 -18.76 -6.22
CA ASN A 89 -15.29 -20.12 -5.92
C ASN A 89 -15.83 -20.64 -4.58
N MET A 90 -15.82 -19.79 -3.54
CA MET A 90 -16.40 -20.10 -2.23
C MET A 90 -17.90 -20.38 -2.33
N ILE A 91 -18.65 -19.58 -3.10
CA ILE A 91 -20.09 -19.77 -3.32
C ILE A 91 -20.37 -21.07 -4.09
N LEU A 92 -19.52 -21.39 -5.07
CA LEU A 92 -19.63 -22.59 -5.90
C LEU A 92 -19.14 -23.88 -5.22
N SER A 93 -18.64 -23.80 -3.99
CA SER A 93 -18.07 -24.94 -3.24
C SER A 93 -18.97 -25.34 -2.06
N PRO A 94 -19.97 -26.24 -2.26
CA PRO A 94 -20.89 -26.66 -1.19
C PRO A 94 -20.17 -27.20 0.04
N ASP A 95 -19.06 -27.91 -0.16
CA ASP A 95 -18.26 -28.49 0.93
C ASP A 95 -17.72 -27.42 1.88
N ILE A 96 -17.30 -26.26 1.35
CA ILE A 96 -16.82 -25.13 2.15
C ILE A 96 -17.96 -24.50 2.93
N LEU A 97 -19.12 -24.33 2.30
CA LEU A 97 -20.30 -23.69 2.90
C LEU A 97 -21.00 -24.59 3.93
N SER A 98 -20.77 -25.90 3.88
CA SER A 98 -21.40 -26.86 4.80
C SER A 98 -20.84 -26.84 6.22
N ASN A 99 -19.64 -26.27 6.43
CA ASN A 99 -18.95 -26.27 7.72
C ASN A 99 -18.48 -24.86 8.10
N PHE A 100 -18.80 -24.43 9.32
CA PHE A 100 -18.34 -23.16 9.90
C PHE A 100 -16.83 -22.96 9.77
N PHE A 101 -16.04 -24.01 10.02
CA PHE A 101 -14.58 -23.92 9.92
C PHE A 101 -14.11 -23.69 8.48
N GLY A 102 -14.80 -24.29 7.50
CA GLY A 102 -14.55 -24.09 6.08
C GLY A 102 -14.84 -22.65 5.65
N ILE A 103 -16.00 -22.12 6.05
CA ILE A 103 -16.38 -20.71 5.82
C ILE A 103 -15.35 -19.76 6.45
N PHE A 104 -14.94 -20.02 7.70
CA PHE A 104 -13.96 -19.18 8.39
C PHE A 104 -12.61 -19.17 7.67
N ILE A 105 -12.11 -20.33 7.25
CA ILE A 105 -10.87 -20.42 6.46
C ILE A 105 -11.01 -19.67 5.13
N ALA A 106 -12.09 -19.88 4.40
CA ALA A 106 -12.31 -19.22 3.11
C ALA A 106 -12.34 -17.69 3.25
N PHE A 107 -13.03 -17.19 4.27
CA PHE A 107 -13.05 -15.76 4.58
C PHE A 107 -11.66 -15.23 4.96
N LEU A 108 -10.90 -15.97 5.77
CA LEU A 108 -9.54 -15.58 6.15
C LEU A 108 -8.62 -15.50 4.93
N VAL A 109 -8.69 -16.48 4.03
CA VAL A 109 -7.91 -16.48 2.77
C VAL A 109 -8.27 -15.28 1.90
N LEU A 110 -9.57 -14.97 1.76
CA LEU A 110 -10.04 -13.79 1.02
C LEU A 110 -9.53 -12.49 1.64
N ALA A 111 -9.59 -12.37 2.97
CA ALA A 111 -9.09 -11.20 3.68
C ALA A 111 -7.58 -11.01 3.46
N ILE A 112 -6.79 -12.08 3.45
CA ILE A 112 -5.36 -12.04 3.15
C ILE A 112 -5.13 -11.55 1.71
N ILE A 113 -5.84 -12.07 0.71
CA ILE A 113 -5.69 -11.65 -0.69
C ILE A 113 -6.01 -10.16 -0.85
N VAL A 114 -7.11 -9.68 -0.23
CA VAL A 114 -7.51 -8.27 -0.26
C VAL A 114 -6.47 -7.40 0.45
N ALA A 115 -5.98 -7.81 1.62
CA ALA A 115 -4.95 -7.09 2.35
C ALA A 115 -3.65 -6.98 1.55
N MET A 116 -3.22 -8.05 0.88
CA MET A 116 -2.06 -8.01 -0.01
C MET A 116 -2.30 -7.07 -1.20
N GLY A 117 -3.49 -7.10 -1.81
CA GLY A 117 -3.86 -6.18 -2.90
C GLY A 117 -3.80 -4.71 -2.46
N TYR A 118 -4.24 -4.42 -1.23
CA TYR A 118 -4.12 -3.10 -0.63
C TYR A 118 -2.67 -2.68 -0.43
N LEU A 119 -1.82 -3.54 0.12
CA LEU A 119 -0.39 -3.24 0.31
C LEU A 119 0.31 -3.01 -1.04
N VAL A 120 0.02 -3.84 -2.04
CA VAL A 120 0.53 -3.63 -3.40
C VAL A 120 0.08 -2.28 -3.96
N SER A 121 -1.17 -1.88 -3.74
CA SER A 121 -1.67 -0.57 -4.20
C SER A 121 -0.97 0.63 -3.55
N LYS A 122 -0.34 0.44 -2.37
CA LYS A 122 0.44 1.45 -1.65
C LYS A 122 1.90 1.53 -2.08
N GLY A 123 2.33 0.68 -3.01
CA GLY A 123 3.69 0.71 -3.54
C GLY A 123 4.73 0.02 -2.67
N TYR A 124 4.33 -0.92 -1.82
CA TYR A 124 5.27 -1.70 -1.01
C TYR A 124 6.06 -2.69 -1.90
N ASP A 125 7.29 -2.33 -2.27
CA ASP A 125 8.09 -3.11 -3.24
C ASP A 125 8.42 -4.55 -2.80
N TRP A 126 8.49 -4.82 -1.50
CA TRP A 126 8.73 -6.16 -0.97
C TRP A 126 7.57 -7.14 -1.24
N MET A 127 6.38 -6.63 -1.58
CA MET A 127 5.20 -7.44 -1.87
C MET A 127 5.39 -8.37 -3.08
N LYS A 128 6.28 -8.03 -4.02
CA LYS A 128 6.60 -8.91 -5.15
C LYS A 128 7.20 -10.24 -4.69
N TYR A 129 7.98 -10.25 -3.62
CA TYR A 129 8.55 -11.49 -3.06
C TYR A 129 7.53 -12.26 -2.24
N VAL A 130 6.66 -11.57 -1.49
CA VAL A 130 5.55 -12.21 -0.77
C VAL A 130 4.65 -12.95 -1.75
N LEU A 131 4.22 -12.27 -2.80
CA LEU A 131 3.37 -12.86 -3.83
C LEU A 131 4.06 -14.01 -4.56
N LEU A 132 5.37 -13.92 -4.80
CA LEU A 132 6.14 -15.01 -5.39
C LEU A 132 6.11 -16.27 -4.49
N ILE A 133 6.28 -16.11 -3.18
CA ILE A 133 6.23 -17.23 -2.22
C ILE A 133 4.84 -17.88 -2.24
N PHE A 134 3.78 -17.09 -2.14
CA PHE A 134 2.40 -17.60 -2.22
C PHE A 134 2.09 -18.26 -3.56
N MET A 135 2.62 -17.72 -4.66
CA MET A 135 2.48 -18.30 -6.00
C MET A 135 3.12 -19.68 -6.08
N ILE A 136 4.32 -19.86 -5.53
CA ILE A 136 5.00 -21.16 -5.52
C ILE A 136 4.15 -22.19 -4.77
N PHE A 137 3.62 -21.83 -3.59
CA PHE A 137 2.70 -22.71 -2.86
C PHE A 137 1.43 -23.03 -3.65
N GLY A 138 0.84 -22.03 -4.32
CA GLY A 138 -0.33 -22.23 -5.19
C GLY A 138 -0.05 -23.22 -6.33
N LEU A 139 1.08 -23.06 -7.03
CA LEU A 139 1.46 -23.94 -8.14
C LEU A 139 1.68 -25.40 -7.71
N ILE A 140 2.18 -25.64 -6.50
CA ILE A 140 2.35 -27.00 -5.96
C ILE A 140 0.99 -27.70 -5.80
N THR A 141 -0.07 -26.95 -5.45
CA THR A 141 -1.42 -27.51 -5.27
C THR A 141 -2.18 -27.73 -6.59
N LEU A 142 -1.72 -27.11 -7.67
CA LEU A 142 -2.42 -27.08 -8.96
C LEU A 142 -2.56 -28.48 -9.61
N PRO A 143 -1.54 -29.36 -9.64
CA PRO A 143 -1.69 -30.72 -10.19
C PRO A 143 -2.77 -31.55 -9.47
N ILE A 144 -2.85 -31.44 -8.13
CA ILE A 144 -3.85 -32.12 -7.31
C ILE A 144 -5.25 -31.67 -7.73
N MET A 145 -5.41 -30.38 -8.03
CA MET A 145 -6.67 -29.83 -8.49
C MET A 145 -7.07 -30.34 -9.89
N ILE A 146 -6.13 -30.36 -10.83
CA ILE A 146 -6.38 -30.79 -12.23
C ILE A 146 -6.86 -32.24 -12.27
N ILE A 147 -6.32 -33.12 -11.43
CA ILE A 147 -6.73 -34.53 -11.38
C ILE A 147 -8.23 -34.67 -11.05
N ASN A 148 -8.79 -33.71 -10.30
CA ASN A 148 -10.19 -33.71 -9.88
C ASN A 148 -11.11 -32.86 -10.81
N ILE A 149 -10.65 -32.50 -12.01
CA ILE A 149 -11.40 -31.62 -12.94
C ILE A 149 -12.77 -32.18 -13.33
N THR A 150 -12.91 -33.51 -13.36
CA THR A 150 -14.17 -34.18 -13.72
C THR A 150 -15.25 -34.01 -12.66
N GLN A 151 -14.86 -33.79 -11.40
CA GLN A 151 -15.79 -33.60 -10.29
C GLN A 151 -16.26 -32.14 -10.22
N ASN A 152 -15.34 -31.19 -10.42
CA ASN A 152 -15.58 -29.76 -10.24
C ASN A 152 -14.97 -28.93 -11.38
N PRO A 153 -15.50 -29.02 -12.61
CA PRO A 153 -14.89 -28.38 -13.78
C PRO A 153 -14.91 -26.85 -13.69
N ILE A 154 -16.01 -26.27 -13.19
CA ILE A 154 -16.16 -24.81 -13.07
C ILE A 154 -15.16 -24.24 -12.06
N ILE A 155 -15.05 -24.85 -10.88
CA ILE A 155 -14.08 -24.44 -9.83
C ILE A 155 -12.65 -24.52 -10.38
N THR A 156 -12.34 -25.57 -11.15
CA THR A 156 -11.03 -25.74 -11.79
C THR A 156 -10.73 -24.61 -12.78
N VAL A 157 -11.68 -24.25 -13.63
CA VAL A 157 -11.53 -23.13 -14.58
C VAL A 157 -11.31 -21.81 -13.82
N VAL A 158 -12.10 -21.54 -12.78
CA VAL A 158 -11.96 -20.33 -11.95
C VAL A 158 -10.56 -20.25 -11.34
N ASN A 159 -10.04 -21.33 -10.77
CA ASN A 159 -8.71 -21.35 -10.17
C ASN A 159 -7.57 -21.22 -11.20
N ILE A 160 -7.73 -21.75 -12.41
CA ILE A 160 -6.77 -21.54 -13.51
C ILE A 160 -6.72 -20.05 -13.89
N ILE A 161 -7.88 -19.42 -14.09
CA ILE A 161 -7.97 -17.98 -14.40
C ILE A 161 -7.35 -17.17 -13.25
N GLN A 162 -7.65 -17.54 -12.00
CA GLN A 162 -7.10 -16.89 -10.82
C GLN A 162 -5.57 -16.98 -10.80
N THR A 163 -5.00 -18.14 -11.12
CA THR A 163 -3.56 -18.35 -11.22
C THR A 163 -2.94 -17.47 -12.29
N ILE A 164 -3.55 -17.39 -13.49
CA ILE A 164 -3.08 -16.53 -14.59
C ILE A 164 -3.06 -15.06 -14.16
N LEU A 165 -4.12 -14.58 -13.51
CA LEU A 165 -4.21 -13.20 -13.03
C LEU A 165 -3.11 -12.89 -12.00
N GLN A 166 -2.87 -13.80 -11.06
CA GLN A 166 -1.84 -13.62 -10.04
C GLN A 166 -0.42 -13.66 -10.64
N ILE A 167 -0.16 -14.51 -11.65
CA ILE A 167 1.11 -14.49 -12.40
C ILE A 167 1.26 -13.15 -13.11
N TYR A 168 0.21 -12.64 -13.74
CA TYR A 168 0.27 -11.36 -14.44
C TYR A 168 0.52 -10.18 -13.49
N ALA A 169 -0.12 -10.18 -12.32
CA ALA A 169 0.16 -9.21 -11.26
C ALA A 169 1.64 -9.26 -10.84
N LEU A 170 2.19 -10.46 -10.65
CA LEU A 170 3.58 -10.66 -10.28
C LEU A 170 4.55 -10.12 -11.35
N MET A 171 4.29 -10.40 -12.63
CA MET A 171 5.10 -9.87 -13.74
C MET A 171 5.09 -8.34 -13.77
N LEU A 172 3.94 -7.70 -13.52
CA LEU A 172 3.84 -6.24 -13.45
C LEU A 172 4.68 -5.66 -12.33
N LEU A 173 4.72 -6.31 -11.16
CA LEU A 173 5.52 -5.87 -10.01
C LEU A 173 7.02 -6.03 -10.23
N PHE A 174 7.46 -7.10 -10.89
CA PHE A 174 8.88 -7.27 -11.24
C PHE A 174 9.35 -6.36 -12.37
N LYS A 175 8.44 -5.83 -13.19
CA LYS A 175 8.76 -4.82 -14.22
C LYS A 175 9.03 -3.43 -13.62
N ILE A 176 8.71 -3.20 -12.35
CA ILE A 176 8.98 -1.94 -11.67
C ILE A 176 10.50 -1.85 -11.44
N PRO A 177 11.18 -0.79 -11.92
CA PRO A 177 12.61 -0.63 -11.69
C PRO A 177 12.89 -0.57 -10.19
N ASN A 178 13.94 -1.26 -9.74
CA ASN A 178 14.38 -1.16 -8.36
C ASN A 178 14.96 0.25 -8.16
N ASN A 179 14.44 0.99 -7.17
CA ASN A 179 15.04 2.23 -6.70
C ASN A 179 16.35 1.98 -5.94
#